data_AF-F5P1W2-F1
#
_entry.id   AF-F5P1W2-F1
#
_cell.length_a   1.000
_cell.length_b   1.000
_cell.length_c   1.000
_cell.angle_alpha   90.00
_cell.angle_beta   90.00
_cell.angle_gamma   90.00
#
_symmetry.space_group_name_H-M   'P 1'
#
loop_
_entity.id
_entity.type
_entity.pdbx_description
1 polymer ?
#
loop_
_entity_poly.entity_id
_entity_poly.type
_entity_poly.pdbx_seq_one_letter_code
_entity_poly.pdbx_strand_id
1 'polypeptide(L)'
;MTQNIRPLPQFKYHPKPLETGAFEQDKTVECDCCEQQTSVYYSGPFYCVDEVEHLCPLCIADGSAAEKFAGSFQDDASIEGVEFEYDEEDEFAGIKNTYPDEMLKELVERTPGYHGWQQEFWLAHCGDFCAFIGYVGWNEVVNKNWPPS
;
A
#
# COMPACT_ATOMS: atom_id res chain seq x y z
N MET A 1 -21.01 -21.49 13.67
CA MET A 1 -20.78 -20.92 12.34
C MET A 1 -19.29 -21.04 12.07
N THR A 2 -18.90 -21.91 11.13
CA THR A 2 -17.49 -22.09 10.75
C THR A 2 -17.07 -20.86 9.96
N GLN A 3 -16.24 -20.01 10.56
CA GLN A 3 -15.65 -18.89 9.85
C GLN A 3 -14.77 -19.46 8.72
N ASN A 4 -15.11 -19.18 7.47
CA ASN A 4 -14.26 -19.45 6.32
C ASN A 4 -13.07 -18.49 6.40
N ILE A 5 -12.03 -18.86 7.15
CA ILE A 5 -10.79 -18.10 7.23
C ILE A 5 -10.06 -18.33 5.90
N ARG A 6 -10.15 -17.36 4.99
CA ARG A 6 -9.33 -17.36 3.77
C ARG A 6 -7.87 -17.06 4.16
N PRO A 7 -6.90 -17.77 3.57
CA PRO A 7 -5.50 -17.49 3.84
C PRO A 7 -5.18 -16.04 3.43
N LEU A 8 -4.45 -15.33 4.29
CA LEU A 8 -3.98 -13.98 3.99
C LEU A 8 -2.98 -14.05 2.81
N PRO A 9 -3.18 -13.27 1.73
CA PRO A 9 -2.22 -13.22 0.64
C PRO A 9 -0.89 -12.61 1.11
N GLN A 10 0.18 -12.95 0.39
CA GLN A 10 1.49 -12.34 0.60
C GLN A 10 1.63 -11.10 -0.27
N PHE A 11 2.01 -9.98 0.33
CA PHE A 11 2.28 -8.73 -0.37
C PHE A 11 3.78 -8.52 -0.45
N LYS A 12 4.33 -8.42 -1.65
CA LYS A 12 5.78 -8.30 -1.89
C LYS A 12 6.39 -7.11 -1.14
N TYR A 13 5.73 -5.95 -1.21
CA TYR A 13 6.25 -4.72 -0.62
C TYR A 13 5.66 -4.38 0.76
N HIS A 14 4.69 -5.16 1.26
CA HIS A 14 4.18 -4.99 2.63
C HIS A 14 3.95 -6.36 3.28
N PRO A 15 5.02 -7.15 3.55
CA PRO A 15 4.92 -8.57 3.88
C PRO A 15 4.29 -8.87 5.25
N LYS A 16 4.14 -7.86 6.12
CA LYS A 16 3.64 -8.01 7.50
C LYS A 16 2.43 -7.11 7.81
N PRO A 17 1.41 -7.05 6.94
CA PRO A 17 0.40 -5.99 6.99
C PRO A 17 -0.53 -6.10 8.21
N LEU A 18 -0.57 -7.25 8.89
CA LEU A 18 -1.24 -7.40 10.19
C LEU A 18 -0.40 -6.86 11.36
N GLU A 19 0.92 -7.11 11.35
CA GLU A 19 1.81 -6.65 12.44
C GLU A 19 1.98 -5.13 12.39
N THR A 20 1.94 -4.55 11.19
CA THR A 20 2.01 -3.09 10.99
C THR A 20 0.68 -2.38 11.24
N GLY A 21 -0.42 -3.13 11.40
CA GLY A 21 -1.76 -2.57 11.57
C GLY A 21 -2.39 -2.02 10.30
N ALA A 22 -1.88 -2.36 9.11
CA ALA A 22 -2.52 -2.00 7.85
C ALA A 22 -3.86 -2.72 7.63
N PHE A 23 -4.00 -3.93 8.19
CA PHE A 23 -5.28 -4.63 8.27
C PHE A 23 -5.81 -4.68 9.70
N GLU A 24 -7.11 -4.47 9.85
CA GLU A 24 -7.87 -4.64 11.08
C GLU A 24 -8.51 -6.04 11.16
N GLN A 25 -8.73 -6.54 12.37
CA GLN A 25 -9.31 -7.87 12.65
C GLN A 25 -10.27 -7.88 13.86
N ASP A 26 -10.78 -6.73 14.28
CA ASP A 26 -11.61 -6.56 15.48
C ASP A 26 -13.08 -6.96 15.25
N LYS A 27 -13.58 -6.86 14.01
CA LYS A 27 -14.96 -7.21 13.62
C LYS A 27 -15.04 -7.92 12.27
N THR A 28 -16.23 -8.42 11.93
CA THR A 28 -16.55 -8.91 10.59
C THR A 28 -17.31 -7.83 9.83
N VAL A 29 -16.84 -7.52 8.62
CA VAL A 29 -17.41 -6.50 7.73
C VAL A 29 -17.67 -7.08 6.34
N GLU A 30 -18.44 -6.37 5.53
CA GLU A 30 -18.58 -6.65 4.11
C GLU A 30 -17.47 -5.92 3.33
N CYS A 31 -16.89 -6.57 2.33
CA CYS A 31 -15.92 -5.95 1.43
C CYS A 31 -16.65 -5.15 0.34
N ASP A 32 -16.35 -3.87 0.20
CA ASP A 32 -16.99 -2.99 -0.81
C ASP A 32 -16.68 -3.43 -2.26
N CYS A 33 -15.57 -4.15 -2.45
CA CYS A 33 -15.19 -4.67 -3.77
C CYS A 33 -16.00 -5.91 -4.17
N CYS A 34 -15.97 -6.96 -3.35
CA CYS A 34 -16.52 -8.28 -3.72
C CYS A 34 -17.81 -8.65 -2.98
N GLU A 35 -18.32 -7.79 -2.10
CA GLU A 35 -19.56 -7.95 -1.33
C GLU A 35 -19.56 -9.21 -0.43
N GLN A 36 -18.37 -9.75 -0.14
CA GLN A 36 -18.21 -10.93 0.71
C GLN A 36 -17.79 -10.52 2.11
N GLN A 37 -18.33 -11.24 3.10
CA GLN A 37 -18.00 -11.06 4.51
C GLN A 37 -16.55 -11.47 4.79
N THR A 38 -15.82 -10.63 5.51
CA THR A 38 -14.43 -10.85 5.91
C THR A 38 -14.18 -10.41 7.35
N SER A 39 -13.35 -11.16 8.07
CA SER A 39 -12.87 -10.80 9.43
C SER A 39 -11.50 -10.13 9.43
N VAL A 40 -10.94 -9.90 8.24
CA VAL A 40 -9.69 -9.16 8.02
C VAL A 40 -9.96 -8.15 6.92
N TYR A 41 -9.73 -6.87 7.16
CA TYR A 41 -10.07 -5.82 6.22
C TYR A 41 -9.13 -4.62 6.33
N TYR A 42 -9.00 -3.90 5.23
CA TYR A 42 -8.24 -2.66 5.11
C TYR A 42 -9.21 -1.48 5.20
N SER A 43 -8.81 -0.50 6.01
CA SER A 43 -9.52 0.76 6.30
C SER A 43 -8.59 1.98 6.15
N GLY A 44 -7.38 1.77 5.62
CA GLY A 44 -6.39 2.80 5.36
C GLY A 44 -6.71 3.64 4.10
N PRO A 45 -5.76 4.47 3.63
CA PRO A 45 -6.01 5.35 2.51
C PRO A 45 -6.18 4.52 1.24
N PHE A 46 -7.19 4.88 0.47
CA PHE A 46 -7.44 4.34 -0.86
C PHE A 46 -7.89 5.50 -1.73
N TYR A 47 -7.00 5.96 -2.60
CA TYR A 47 -7.20 7.15 -3.42
C TYR A 47 -8.11 6.79 -4.60
N CYS A 48 -9.40 7.02 -4.44
CA CYS A 48 -10.40 6.83 -5.48
C CYS A 48 -11.49 7.92 -5.41
N VAL A 49 -12.37 7.95 -6.40
CA VAL A 49 -13.50 8.88 -6.44
C VAL A 49 -14.70 8.40 -5.62
N ASP A 50 -14.77 7.10 -5.38
CA ASP A 50 -15.84 6.45 -4.65
C ASP A 50 -15.59 6.49 -3.14
N GLU A 51 -16.65 6.36 -2.35
CA GLU A 51 -16.54 6.18 -0.89
C GLU A 51 -16.35 4.69 -0.60
N VAL A 52 -15.12 4.31 -0.25
CA VAL A 52 -14.72 2.94 0.06
C VAL A 52 -14.21 2.89 1.49
N GLU A 53 -14.85 2.08 2.33
CA GLU A 53 -14.53 1.96 3.76
C GLU A 53 -13.74 0.69 4.06
N HIS A 54 -14.09 -0.43 3.42
CA HIS A 54 -13.64 -1.76 3.82
C HIS A 54 -13.27 -2.63 2.62
N LEU A 55 -11.99 -2.98 2.51
CA LEU A 55 -11.48 -3.86 1.45
C LEU A 55 -10.87 -5.14 2.03
N CYS A 56 -11.24 -6.30 1.48
CA CYS A 56 -10.64 -7.56 1.90
C CYS A 56 -9.23 -7.74 1.29
N PRO A 57 -8.31 -8.45 1.99
CA PRO A 57 -6.94 -8.65 1.52
C PRO A 57 -6.83 -9.26 0.11
N LEU A 58 -7.77 -10.12 -0.28
CA LEU A 58 -7.74 -10.77 -1.59
C LEU A 58 -8.01 -9.78 -2.72
N CYS A 59 -8.99 -8.87 -2.55
CA CYS A 59 -9.31 -7.87 -3.56
C CYS A 59 -8.18 -6.84 -3.75
N ILE A 60 -7.39 -6.60 -2.71
CA ILE A 60 -6.15 -5.84 -2.82
C ILE A 60 -5.13 -6.66 -3.60
N ALA A 61 -4.83 -7.88 -3.16
CA ALA A 61 -3.76 -8.69 -3.73
C ALA A 61 -3.95 -9.06 -5.22
N ASP A 62 -5.20 -9.32 -5.64
CA ASP A 62 -5.51 -9.65 -7.04
C ASP A 62 -5.74 -8.42 -7.93
N GLY A 63 -5.80 -7.21 -7.33
CA GLY A 63 -6.02 -5.95 -8.03
C GLY A 63 -7.48 -5.63 -8.33
N SER A 64 -8.44 -6.48 -7.97
CA SER A 64 -9.86 -6.25 -8.28
C SER A 64 -10.42 -4.99 -7.62
N ALA A 65 -9.94 -4.61 -6.43
CA ALA A 65 -10.33 -3.36 -5.79
C ALA A 65 -9.86 -2.13 -6.59
N ALA A 66 -8.58 -2.11 -6.96
CA ALA A 66 -8.01 -1.04 -7.77
C ALA A 66 -8.69 -0.94 -9.14
N GLU A 67 -8.93 -2.07 -9.80
CA GLU A 67 -9.64 -2.13 -11.08
C GLU A 67 -11.08 -1.63 -10.98
N LYS A 68 -11.83 -2.06 -9.96
CA LYS A 68 -13.26 -1.70 -9.80
C LYS A 68 -13.45 -0.20 -9.54
N PHE A 69 -12.59 0.39 -8.71
CA PHE A 69 -12.75 1.76 -8.24
C PHE A 69 -11.81 2.76 -8.93
N ALA A 70 -11.01 2.29 -9.90
CA ALA A 70 -9.94 3.06 -10.54
C ALA A 70 -9.07 3.80 -9.51
N GLY A 71 -8.69 3.09 -8.45
CA GLY A 71 -8.04 3.67 -7.28
C GLY A 71 -6.70 3.03 -6.92
N SER A 72 -5.94 3.70 -6.05
CA SER A 72 -4.63 3.25 -5.59
C SER A 72 -4.49 3.25 -4.06
N PHE A 73 -3.64 2.37 -3.55
CA PHE A 73 -3.30 2.26 -2.13
C PHE A 73 -2.06 3.08 -1.75
N GLN A 74 -1.27 3.47 -2.74
CA GLN A 74 -0.12 4.35 -2.61
C GLN A 74 -0.19 5.43 -3.69
N ASP A 75 0.16 6.66 -3.35
CA ASP A 75 0.29 7.75 -4.32
C ASP A 75 1.55 7.54 -5.16
N ASP A 76 1.39 7.44 -6.49
CA ASP A 76 2.50 7.23 -7.42
C ASP A 76 3.44 8.44 -7.49
N ALA A 77 2.96 9.61 -7.08
CA ALA A 77 3.75 10.82 -6.83
C ALA A 77 4.79 10.67 -5.72
N SER A 78 4.58 9.71 -4.83
CA SER A 78 5.36 9.55 -3.61
C SER A 78 6.16 8.26 -3.64
N ILE A 79 6.84 8.03 -4.76
CA ILE A 79 7.67 6.84 -4.99
C ILE A 79 9.03 7.29 -5.53
N GLU A 80 10.10 6.80 -4.91
CA GLU A 80 11.46 7.06 -5.36
C GLU A 80 11.66 6.53 -6.79
N GLY A 81 12.11 7.40 -7.69
CA GLY A 81 12.36 7.05 -9.11
C GLY A 81 11.13 7.13 -10.03
N VAL A 82 10.00 7.63 -9.53
CA VAL A 82 8.84 8.08 -10.32
C VAL A 82 8.79 9.61 -10.26
N GLU A 83 8.93 10.26 -11.41
CA GLU A 83 8.97 11.73 -11.53
C GLU A 83 7.87 12.21 -12.46
N PHE A 84 7.19 13.30 -12.12
CA PHE A 84 6.31 13.99 -13.05
C PHE A 84 7.09 14.99 -13.90
N GLU A 85 6.88 14.92 -15.20
CA GLU A 85 7.47 15.85 -16.14
C GLU A 85 6.45 16.94 -16.47
N TYR A 86 6.94 18.17 -16.47
CA TYR A 86 6.21 19.37 -16.87
C TYR A 86 6.93 20.01 -18.05
N ASP A 87 6.18 20.58 -18.99
CA ASP A 87 6.75 21.27 -20.14
C ASP A 87 7.22 22.70 -19.80
N GLU A 88 7.66 23.45 -20.82
CA GLU A 88 8.14 24.83 -20.64
C GLU A 88 7.04 25.80 -20.18
N GLU A 89 5.77 25.41 -20.29
CA GLU A 89 4.60 26.18 -19.90
C GLU A 89 4.03 25.73 -18.53
N ASP A 90 4.74 24.85 -17.81
CA ASP A 90 4.34 24.25 -16.53
C ASP A 90 3.09 23.35 -16.65
N GLU A 91 2.79 22.87 -17.86
CA GLU A 91 1.73 21.88 -18.09
C GLU A 91 2.25 20.46 -17.91
N PHE A 92 1.40 19.57 -17.40
CA PHE A 92 1.72 18.15 -17.21
C PHE A 92 2.08 17.48 -18.54
N ALA A 93 3.32 17.03 -18.68
CA ALA A 93 3.85 16.40 -19.89
C ALA A 93 3.91 14.87 -19.81
N GLY A 94 3.94 14.30 -18.60
CA GLY A 94 3.89 12.86 -18.40
C GLY A 94 4.51 12.38 -17.08
N ILE A 95 4.67 11.06 -16.98
CA ILE A 95 5.31 10.39 -15.85
C ILE A 95 6.56 9.68 -16.38
N LYS A 96 7.71 9.97 -15.77
CA LYS A 96 8.95 9.25 -15.98
C LYS A 96 9.10 8.20 -14.88
N ASN A 97 8.78 6.97 -15.24
CA ASN A 97 8.94 5.80 -14.39
C ASN A 97 10.27 5.08 -14.68
N THR A 98 11.11 4.91 -13.65
CA THR A 98 12.39 4.19 -13.77
C THR A 98 12.22 2.66 -13.70
N TYR A 99 11.04 2.17 -13.30
CA TYR A 99 10.74 0.76 -13.06
C TYR A 99 9.80 0.18 -14.13
N PRO A 100 9.71 -1.15 -14.27
CA PRO A 100 8.67 -1.77 -15.09
C PRO A 100 7.26 -1.41 -14.61
N ASP A 101 6.34 -1.13 -15.53
CA ASP A 101 4.97 -0.72 -15.18
C ASP A 101 4.24 -1.73 -14.29
N GLU A 102 4.43 -3.02 -14.52
CA GLU A 102 3.82 -4.06 -13.67
C GLU A 102 4.35 -4.06 -12.23
N MET A 103 5.60 -3.63 -12.02
CA MET A 103 6.19 -3.47 -10.70
C MET A 103 5.54 -2.28 -9.98
N LEU A 104 5.35 -1.18 -10.69
CA LEU A 104 4.66 0.00 -10.17
C LEU A 104 3.20 -0.33 -9.83
N LYS A 105 2.49 -1.04 -10.71
CA LYS A 105 1.12 -1.53 -10.42
C LYS A 105 1.06 -2.50 -9.23
N GLU A 106 2.02 -3.41 -9.09
CA GLU A 106 2.08 -4.29 -7.91
C GLU A 106 2.18 -3.51 -6.61
N LEU A 107 2.93 -2.41 -6.62
CA LEU A 107 3.06 -1.52 -5.48
C LEU A 107 1.80 -0.68 -5.25
N VAL A 108 1.36 0.05 -6.28
CA VAL A 108 0.32 1.09 -6.18
C VAL A 108 -1.09 0.50 -6.06
N GLU A 109 -1.37 -0.60 -6.77
CA GLU A 109 -2.72 -1.16 -6.91
C GLU A 109 -2.91 -2.45 -6.11
N ARG A 110 -1.82 -3.16 -5.78
CA ARG A 110 -1.90 -4.52 -5.20
C ARG A 110 -1.19 -4.68 -3.86
N THR A 111 -0.66 -3.61 -3.29
CA THR A 111 -0.02 -3.61 -1.96
C THR A 111 -0.77 -2.63 -1.06
N PRO A 112 -1.20 -3.04 0.15
CA PRO A 112 -1.80 -2.10 1.10
C PRO A 112 -0.77 -1.03 1.48
N GLY A 113 -1.20 0.23 1.50
CA GLY A 113 -0.37 1.36 1.93
C GLY A 113 0.06 1.24 3.39
N TYR A 114 1.00 2.08 3.80
CA TYR A 114 1.27 2.35 5.21
C TYR A 114 0.86 3.77 5.56
N HIS A 115 0.91 4.12 6.84
CA HIS A 115 0.52 5.43 7.34
C HIS A 115 1.72 6.18 7.93
N GLY A 116 2.05 7.34 7.37
CA GLY A 116 3.08 8.25 7.86
C GLY A 116 2.50 9.41 8.68
N TRP A 117 3.35 10.08 9.47
CA TRP A 117 2.99 11.39 10.05
C TRP A 117 3.12 12.54 9.03
N GLN A 118 3.96 12.35 8.01
CA GLN A 118 3.94 13.07 6.74
C GLN A 118 3.46 12.13 5.63
N GLN A 119 3.21 12.66 4.43
CA GLN A 119 2.88 11.87 3.24
C GLN A 119 3.88 10.73 3.05
N GLU A 120 3.37 9.54 2.76
CA GLU A 120 4.15 8.32 2.67
C GLU A 120 5.00 8.32 1.41
N PHE A 121 6.33 8.32 1.57
CA PHE A 121 7.26 8.22 0.44
C PHE A 121 7.89 6.84 0.35
N TRP A 122 7.57 6.09 -0.71
CA TRP A 122 8.04 4.72 -0.90
C TRP A 122 9.45 4.68 -1.46
N LEU A 123 10.37 4.07 -0.72
CA LEU A 123 11.78 4.00 -1.08
C LEU A 123 12.08 2.84 -2.03
N ALA A 124 13.14 2.99 -2.82
CA ALA A 124 13.62 1.98 -3.74
C ALA A 124 15.13 1.80 -3.63
N HIS A 125 15.61 0.57 -3.87
CA HIS A 125 17.04 0.31 -3.91
C HIS A 125 17.34 -0.84 -4.87
N CYS A 126 18.52 -0.84 -5.48
CA CYS A 126 18.96 -1.93 -6.37
C CYS A 126 17.98 -2.27 -7.53
N GLY A 127 17.18 -1.29 -7.97
CA GLY A 127 16.21 -1.46 -9.06
C GLY A 127 14.89 -2.14 -8.66
N ASP A 128 14.57 -2.19 -7.37
CA ASP A 128 13.30 -2.71 -6.85
C ASP A 128 12.78 -1.81 -5.71
N PHE A 129 11.48 -1.88 -5.41
CA PHE A 129 10.89 -1.15 -4.29
C PHE A 129 11.21 -1.84 -2.96
N CYS A 130 11.50 -1.04 -1.93
CA CYS A 130 11.74 -1.56 -0.59
C CYS A 130 10.44 -2.13 0.00
N ALA A 131 10.55 -3.20 0.79
CA ALA A 131 9.41 -3.71 1.54
C ALA A 131 9.25 -2.94 2.86
N PHE A 132 8.04 -2.44 3.13
CA PHE A 132 7.66 -1.90 4.42
C PHE A 132 7.37 -3.04 5.41
N ILE A 133 8.22 -3.15 6.43
CA ILE A 133 8.17 -4.24 7.42
C ILE A 133 7.67 -3.80 8.81
N GLY A 134 7.43 -2.50 9.00
CA GLY A 134 6.92 -1.94 10.25
C GLY A 134 7.49 -0.57 10.62
N TYR A 135 6.82 0.07 11.57
CA TYR A 135 7.25 1.34 12.16
C TYR A 135 8.39 1.12 13.15
N VAL A 136 9.26 2.13 13.29
CA VAL A 136 10.29 2.15 14.32
C VAL A 136 10.11 3.36 15.24
N GLY A 137 9.99 3.09 16.54
CA GLY A 137 9.94 4.11 17.59
C GLY A 137 11.31 4.37 18.22
N TRP A 138 11.40 5.45 18.99
CA TRP A 138 12.64 5.85 19.69
C TRP A 138 13.28 4.71 20.49
N ASN A 139 12.47 3.89 21.19
CA ASN A 139 12.97 2.78 22.01
C ASN A 139 13.64 1.66 21.18
N GLU A 140 13.26 1.50 19.92
CA GLU A 140 13.84 0.50 19.02
C GLU A 140 15.13 1.03 18.37
N VAL A 141 15.19 2.34 18.15
CA VAL A 141 16.37 3.04 17.64
C VAL A 141 17.50 3.04 18.69
N VAL A 142 17.20 3.34 19.96
CA VAL A 142 18.22 3.41 21.03
C VAL A 142 18.88 2.05 21.31
N ASN A 143 18.18 0.94 21.07
CA ASN A 143 18.68 -0.41 21.33
C ASN A 143 19.40 -1.04 20.12
N LYS A 144 19.28 -0.46 18.92
CA LYS A 144 20.13 -0.82 17.77
C LYS A 144 21.33 0.11 17.81
N ASN A 145 22.50 -0.42 18.20
CA ASN A 145 23.77 0.31 18.26
C ASN A 145 24.01 1.13 16.97
N TRP A 146 23.56 2.38 16.97
CA TRP A 146 23.85 3.36 15.95
C TRP A 146 25.32 3.77 16.15
N PRO A 147 26.20 3.66 15.13
CA PRO A 147 27.59 4.05 15.30
C PRO A 147 27.63 5.55 15.67
N PRO A 148 28.40 5.94 16.71
CA PRO A 148 28.46 7.33 17.10
C PRO A 148 29.01 8.19 15.95
N SER A 149 28.40 9.37 15.81
CA SER A 149 28.74 10.46 14.88
C SER A 149 30.21 10.85 14.90
#